data_AF-A0A7C8A6J7-F1
#
_entry.id   AF-A0A7C8A6J7-F1
#
_cell.length_a   1.000
_cell.length_b   1.000
_cell.length_c   1.000
_cell.angle_alpha   90.00
_cell.angle_beta   90.00
_cell.angle_gamma   90.00
#
_symmetry.space_group_name_H-M   'P 1'
#
loop_
_entity.id
_entity.type
_entity.pdbx_description
1 polymer ?
#
loop_
_entity_poly.entity_id
_entity_poly.type
_entity_poly.pdbx_seq_one_letter_code
_entity_poly.pdbx_strand_id
1 'polypeptide(L)'
;MDKLEQLYSSPISYQEKLARREEVFAGSLEEFKHIRKRFKTNRFVHFGEKPLNNAYILSVGLYHRNFDLFEAVLERKGGSVRAMLLFFKGLSKEKGDVIKRTQVWLRGPASEKQDT
;
A
#
# COMPACT_ATOMS: atom_id res chain seq x y z
N MET A 1 6.23 -5.90 5.85
CA MET A 1 7.28 -5.69 4.82
C MET A 1 8.66 -6.04 5.37
N ASP A 2 8.82 -5.95 6.69
CA ASP A 2 10.07 -6.00 7.44
C ASP A 2 10.91 -7.26 7.16
N LYS A 3 10.30 -8.45 7.03
CA LYS A 3 11.02 -9.70 6.74
C LYS A 3 11.73 -9.68 5.37
N LEU A 4 11.07 -9.16 4.34
CA LEU A 4 11.67 -9.05 3.00
C LEU A 4 12.69 -7.92 2.95
N GLU A 5 12.41 -6.79 3.60
CA GLU A 5 13.36 -5.67 3.68
C GLU A 5 14.66 -6.11 4.37
N GLN A 6 14.57 -6.80 5.52
CA GLN A 6 15.73 -7.38 6.20
C GLN A 6 16.48 -8.38 5.31
N LEU A 7 15.77 -9.26 4.60
CA LEU A 7 16.39 -10.23 3.69
C LEU A 7 17.17 -9.54 2.56
N TYR A 8 16.59 -8.51 1.93
CA TYR A 8 17.22 -7.81 0.82
C TYR A 8 18.38 -6.90 1.27
N SER A 9 18.32 -6.36 2.49
CA SER A 9 19.41 -5.60 3.13
C SER A 9 20.57 -6.48 3.63
N SER A 10 20.38 -7.80 3.75
CA SER A 10 21.45 -8.71 4.19
C SER A 10 22.60 -8.83 3.17
N PRO A 11 23.83 -9.18 3.62
CA PRO A 11 25.00 -9.34 2.74
C PRO A 11 25.06 -10.69 2.01
N ILE A 12 24.01 -11.51 2.04
CA ILE A 12 24.01 -12.85 1.44
C ILE A 12 23.92 -12.79 -0.10
N SER A 13 24.27 -13.89 -0.76
CA SER A 13 24.26 -13.99 -2.22
C SER A 13 22.85 -13.80 -2.80
N TYR A 14 22.77 -13.36 -4.06
CA TYR A 14 21.50 -13.18 -4.74
C TYR A 14 20.67 -14.47 -4.84
N GLN A 15 21.32 -15.60 -5.14
CA GLN A 15 20.65 -16.91 -5.20
C GLN A 15 20.07 -17.31 -3.84
N GLU A 16 20.80 -17.03 -2.77
CA GLU A 16 20.34 -17.32 -1.42
C GLU A 16 19.19 -16.38 -0.98
N LYS A 17 19.21 -15.12 -1.43
CA LYS A 17 18.06 -14.21 -1.28
C LYS A 17 16.81 -14.76 -1.98
N LEU A 18 16.95 -15.36 -3.16
CA LEU A 18 15.82 -15.95 -3.87
C LEU A 18 15.25 -17.16 -3.12
N ALA A 19 16.11 -18.08 -2.65
CA ALA A 19 15.67 -19.23 -1.88
C ALA A 19 14.94 -18.81 -0.59
N ARG A 20 15.53 -17.92 0.21
CA ARG A 20 14.92 -17.42 1.45
C ARG A 20 13.66 -16.57 1.20
N ARG A 21 13.55 -15.92 0.04
CA ARG A 21 12.32 -15.20 -0.34
C ARG A 21 11.15 -16.17 -0.45
N GLU A 22 11.35 -17.33 -1.08
CA GLU A 22 10.30 -18.34 -1.20
C GLU A 22 9.86 -18.87 0.17
N GLU A 23 10.80 -19.03 1.11
CA GLU A 23 10.47 -19.38 2.50
C GLU A 23 9.60 -18.30 3.18
N VAL A 24 9.95 -17.02 3.01
CA VAL A 24 9.16 -15.90 3.54
C VAL A 24 7.76 -15.87 2.92
N PHE A 25 7.65 -16.13 1.61
CA PHE A 25 6.36 -16.20 0.92
C PHE A 25 5.50 -17.36 1.43
N ALA A 26 6.07 -18.56 1.54
CA ALA A 26 5.38 -19.74 2.03
C ALA A 26 4.88 -19.55 3.47
N GLY A 27 5.74 -19.02 4.36
CA GLY A 27 5.36 -18.72 5.74
C GLY A 27 4.25 -17.67 5.83
N SER A 28 4.31 -16.63 5.00
CA SER A 28 3.28 -15.58 4.97
C SER A 28 1.93 -16.08 4.45
N LEU A 29 1.93 -16.99 3.46
CA LEU A 29 0.71 -17.64 2.98
C LEU A 29 0.07 -18.52 4.05
N GLU A 30 0.87 -19.24 4.83
CA GLU A 30 0.35 -20.07 5.92
C GLU A 30 -0.26 -19.20 7.03
N GLU A 31 0.43 -18.14 7.44
CA GLU A 31 -0.10 -17.15 8.39
C GLU A 31 -1.42 -16.53 7.88
N PHE A 32 -1.49 -16.19 6.60
CA PHE A 32 -2.70 -15.68 5.97
C PHE A 32 -3.87 -16.68 6.06
N LYS A 33 -3.65 -17.99 5.85
CA LYS A 33 -4.71 -19.01 5.98
C LYS A 33 -5.33 -19.00 7.37
N HIS A 34 -4.54 -18.79 8.41
CA HIS A 34 -5.04 -18.69 9.79
C HIS A 34 -5.87 -17.43 10.00
N ILE A 35 -5.41 -16.28 9.50
CA ILE A 35 -6.09 -14.99 9.62
C ILE A 35 -7.42 -14.99 8.83
N ARG A 36 -7.41 -15.54 7.61
CA ARG A 36 -8.58 -15.58 6.70
C ARG A 36 -9.81 -16.21 7.34
N LYS A 37 -9.62 -17.21 8.21
CA LYS A 37 -10.73 -17.87 8.94
C LYS A 37 -11.56 -16.90 9.80
N ARG A 38 -11.00 -15.74 10.15
CA ARG A 38 -11.68 -14.71 10.96
C ARG A 38 -12.39 -13.66 10.12
N PHE A 39 -12.24 -13.68 8.80
CA PHE A 39 -12.86 -12.70 7.92
C PHE A 39 -14.36 -12.96 7.78
N LYS A 40 -15.16 -11.89 7.83
CA LYS A 40 -16.61 -11.93 7.59
C LYS A 40 -16.97 -11.79 6.10
N THR A 41 -16.00 -11.97 5.20
CA THR A 41 -16.15 -11.77 3.75
C THR A 41 -15.32 -12.77 2.97
N ASN A 42 -15.79 -13.11 1.76
CA ASN A 42 -15.10 -13.99 0.83
C ASN A 42 -14.16 -13.25 -0.13
N ARG A 43 -13.97 -11.93 0.05
CA ARG A 43 -13.18 -11.08 -0.87
C ARG A 43 -11.74 -11.56 -1.10
N PHE A 44 -11.17 -12.28 -0.14
CA PHE A 44 -9.80 -12.79 -0.19
C PHE A 44 -9.72 -14.33 -0.30
N VAL A 45 -10.82 -14.99 -0.68
CA VAL A 45 -10.86 -16.46 -0.80
C VAL A 45 -9.85 -16.99 -1.83
N HIS A 46 -9.59 -16.21 -2.87
CA HIS A 46 -8.62 -16.57 -3.93
C HIS A 46 -7.19 -16.04 -3.67
N PHE A 47 -6.97 -15.33 -2.56
CA PHE A 47 -5.63 -14.85 -2.23
C PHE A 47 -4.72 -16.03 -1.88
N GLY A 48 -3.59 -16.12 -2.56
CA GLY A 48 -2.64 -17.22 -2.39
C GLY A 48 -2.89 -18.46 -3.25
N GLU A 49 -3.93 -18.47 -4.11
CA GLU A 49 -4.15 -19.55 -5.08
C GLU A 49 -3.12 -19.54 -6.22
N LYS A 50 -2.51 -18.38 -6.48
CA LYS A 50 -1.39 -18.23 -7.42
C LYS A 50 -0.09 -18.02 -6.65
N PRO A 51 1.06 -18.47 -7.19
CA PRO A 51 2.36 -18.20 -6.60
C PRO A 51 2.54 -16.68 -6.36
N LEU A 52 2.97 -16.33 -5.15
CA LEU A 52 3.35 -14.96 -4.86
C LEU A 52 4.58 -14.61 -5.70
N ASN A 53 4.47 -13.54 -6.49
CA ASN A 53 5.60 -13.00 -7.23
C ASN A 53 5.73 -11.50 -6.95
N ASN A 54 6.88 -10.93 -7.30
CA ASN A 54 7.16 -9.52 -7.03
C ASN A 54 6.11 -8.58 -7.64
N ALA A 55 5.54 -8.89 -8.81
CA ALA A 55 4.51 -8.07 -9.44
C ALA A 55 3.16 -8.10 -8.68
N TYR A 56 2.79 -9.26 -8.13
CA TYR A 56 1.59 -9.45 -7.31
C TYR A 56 1.74 -8.81 -5.92
N ILE A 57 2.93 -8.90 -5.32
CA ILE A 57 3.24 -8.21 -4.06
C ILE A 57 3.29 -6.70 -4.29
N LEU A 58 3.83 -6.24 -5.42
CA LEU A 58 3.82 -4.83 -5.77
C LEU A 58 2.39 -4.31 -5.99
N SER A 59 1.50 -5.05 -6.63
CA SER A 59 0.11 -4.58 -6.82
C SER A 59 -0.64 -4.41 -5.50
N VAL A 60 -0.44 -5.31 -4.54
CA VAL A 60 -1.01 -5.21 -3.18
C VAL A 60 -0.28 -4.16 -2.34
N GLY A 61 1.05 -4.17 -2.37
CA GLY A 61 1.92 -3.29 -1.59
C GLY A 61 1.87 -1.83 -2.04
N LEU A 62 1.72 -1.54 -3.33
CA LEU A 62 1.56 -0.16 -3.83
C LEU A 62 0.25 0.46 -3.36
N TYR A 63 -0.81 -0.35 -3.25
CA TYR A 63 -2.12 0.11 -2.79
C TYR A 63 -2.13 0.36 -1.28
N HIS A 64 -1.50 -0.53 -0.49
CA HIS A 64 -1.49 -0.42 0.96
C HIS A 64 -0.39 0.50 1.52
N ARG A 65 0.76 0.67 0.84
CA ARG A 65 1.88 1.52 1.34
C ARG A 65 1.49 2.99 1.48
N ASN A 66 0.54 3.46 0.67
CA ASN A 66 0.07 4.85 0.71
C ASN A 66 -1.36 4.94 1.26
N PHE A 67 -1.88 3.89 1.90
CA PHE A 67 -3.25 3.89 2.41
C PHE A 67 -3.46 5.04 3.41
N ASP A 68 -2.56 5.18 4.39
CA ASP A 68 -2.59 6.27 5.38
C ASP A 68 -2.51 7.66 4.71
N LEU A 69 -1.79 7.76 3.58
CA LEU A 69 -1.69 8.99 2.80
C LEU A 69 -3.05 9.33 2.16
N PHE A 70 -3.74 8.34 1.60
CA PHE A 70 -5.06 8.54 0.99
C PHE A 70 -6.13 8.82 2.05
N GLU A 71 -6.05 8.16 3.20
CA GLU A 71 -6.93 8.40 4.36
C GLU A 71 -6.79 9.84 4.87
N ALA A 72 -5.57 10.33 5.06
CA ALA A 72 -5.32 11.71 5.49
C ALA A 72 -5.85 12.75 4.48
N VAL A 73 -5.78 12.46 3.17
CA VAL A 73 -6.39 13.34 2.15
C VAL A 73 -7.91 13.29 2.22
N LEU A 74 -8.49 12.11 2.44
CA LEU A 74 -9.94 11.94 2.58
C LEU A 74 -10.46 12.74 3.79
N GLU A 75 -9.78 12.65 4.93
CA GLU A 75 -10.10 13.42 6.14
C GLU A 75 -10.03 14.93 5.88
N ARG A 76 -8.94 15.43 5.27
CA ARG A 76 -8.83 16.86 4.91
C ARG A 76 -9.87 17.32 3.88
N LYS A 77 -10.46 16.40 3.12
CA LYS A 77 -11.58 16.68 2.21
C LYS A 77 -12.94 16.42 2.85
N GLY A 78 -13.01 16.35 4.18
CA GLY A 78 -14.25 16.20 4.94
C GLY A 78 -14.94 14.84 4.69
N GLY A 79 -14.17 13.78 4.43
CA GLY A 79 -14.72 12.46 4.12
C GLY A 79 -15.29 12.32 2.70
N SER A 80 -15.19 13.35 1.85
CA SER A 80 -15.76 13.32 0.50
C SER A 80 -14.84 12.62 -0.50
N VAL A 81 -15.19 11.39 -0.87
CA VAL A 81 -14.49 10.61 -1.92
C VAL A 81 -14.47 11.39 -3.24
N ARG A 82 -15.57 12.07 -3.59
CA ARG A 82 -15.62 12.90 -4.81
C ARG A 82 -14.59 14.02 -4.77
N ALA A 83 -14.48 14.74 -3.64
CA ALA A 83 -13.51 15.82 -3.49
C ALA A 83 -12.06 15.30 -3.48
N MET A 84 -11.82 14.14 -2.86
CA MET A 84 -10.53 13.45 -2.92
C MET A 84 -10.13 13.08 -4.35
N LEU A 85 -11.04 12.48 -5.12
CA LEU A 85 -10.77 12.11 -6.53
C LEU A 85 -10.52 13.32 -7.41
N LEU A 86 -11.27 14.41 -7.23
CA LEU A 86 -11.03 15.67 -7.95
C LEU A 86 -9.66 16.27 -7.60
N PHE A 87 -9.26 16.20 -6.33
CA PHE A 87 -7.93 16.61 -5.90
C PHE A 87 -6.84 15.81 -6.61
N PHE A 88 -6.90 14.47 -6.59
CA PHE A 88 -5.89 13.63 -7.27
C PHE A 88 -5.89 13.82 -8.79
N LYS A 89 -7.06 14.03 -9.40
CA LYS A 89 -7.19 14.35 -10.84
C LYS A 89 -6.56 15.71 -11.17
N GLY A 90 -6.62 16.69 -10.27
CA GLY A 90 -5.89 17.95 -10.39
C GLY A 90 -4.39 17.73 -10.26
N LEU A 91 -3.99 17.04 -9.18
CA LEU A 91 -2.60 16.78 -8.86
C LEU A 91 -1.89 16.01 -9.99
N SER A 92 -2.56 15.05 -10.64
CA SER A 92 -1.99 14.25 -11.72
C SER A 92 -1.73 15.01 -13.03
N LYS A 93 -2.28 16.21 -13.20
CA LYS A 93 -2.06 17.03 -14.42
C LYS A 93 -0.72 17.76 -14.41
N GLU A 94 -0.13 17.95 -13.24
CA GLU A 94 1.19 18.57 -13.09
C GLU A 94 2.29 17.49 -13.17
N LYS A 95 3.46 17.85 -13.73
CA LYS A 95 4.59 16.93 -13.85
C LYS A 95 5.18 16.58 -12.47
N GLY A 96 5.62 15.34 -12.30
CA GLY A 96 6.33 14.86 -11.11
C GLY A 96 5.59 13.76 -10.34
N ASP A 97 6.18 13.37 -9.21
CA ASP A 97 5.67 12.29 -8.36
C ASP A 97 4.46 12.75 -7.54
N VAL A 98 3.28 12.17 -7.86
CA VAL A 98 1.99 12.45 -7.22
C VAL A 98 2.01 12.13 -5.73
N ILE A 99 2.72 11.08 -5.30
CA ILE A 99 2.81 10.67 -3.89
C ILE A 99 3.61 11.70 -3.10
N LYS A 100 4.79 12.10 -3.60
CA LYS A 100 5.61 13.14 -2.94
C LYS A 100 4.88 14.46 -2.83
N ARG A 101 4.16 14.87 -3.87
CA ARG A 101 3.39 16.12 -3.85
C ARG A 101 2.20 16.06 -2.91
N THR A 102 1.56 14.90 -2.78
CA THR A 102 0.51 14.67 -1.78
C THR A 102 1.07 14.81 -0.37
N GLN A 103 2.25 14.27 -0.09
CA GLN A 103 2.93 14.44 1.21
C GLN A 103 3.27 15.90 1.50
N VAL A 104 3.76 16.65 0.51
CA VAL A 104 4.02 18.09 0.66
C VAL A 104 2.73 18.85 0.96
N TRP A 105 1.64 18.56 0.24
CA TRP A 105 0.34 19.19 0.46
C TRP A 105 -0.21 18.90 1.86
N LEU A 106 -0.08 17.66 2.35
CA LEU A 106 -0.47 17.27 3.71
C LEU A 106 0.38 17.93 4.81
N ARG A 107 1.60 18.39 4.50
CA ARG A 107 2.43 19.14 5.46
C ARG A 107 2.07 20.63 5.52
N GLY A 108 1.38 21.15 4.50
CA GLY A 108 0.89 22.53 4.51
C GLY A 108 -0.25 22.72 5.52
N PRO A 109 -0.49 23.97 5.97
CA PRO A 109 -1.62 24.27 6.85
C PRO A 109 -2.92 23.81 6.20
N ALA A 110 -3.83 23.23 6.99
CA ALA A 110 -5.17 22.91 6.52
C ALA A 110 -5.86 24.23 6.17
N SER A 111 -5.97 24.55 4.88
CA SER A 111 -6.67 25.74 4.42
C SER A 111 -8.06 25.74 5.02
N GLU A 112 -8.37 26.87 5.65
CA GLU A 112 -9.53 27.16 6.48
C GLU A 112 -10.85 26.67 5.90
N LYS A 113 -11.73 26.31 6.83
CA LYS A 113 -13.17 26.17 6.60
C LYS A 113 -13.64 27.31 5.70
N GLN A 114 -14.21 26.96 4.56
CA GLN A 114 -15.19 27.85 3.93
C GLN A 114 -16.46 27.74 4.75
N ASP A 115 -16.51 28.49 5.84
CA ASP A 115 -17.74 28.81 6.55
C ASP A 115 -18.41 30.00 5.84
N THR A 116 -19.66 29.78 5.42
CA THR A 116 -20.71 30.73 4.98
C THR A 116 -20.59 31.42 3.62
#